data_AF-A0A925EMD7-F1
#
_entry.id   AF-A0A925EMD7-F1
#
_cell.length_a   1.000
_cell.length_b   1.000
_cell.length_c   1.000
_cell.angle_alpha   90.00
_cell.angle_beta   90.00
_cell.angle_gamma   90.00
#
_symmetry.space_group_name_H-M   'P 1'
#
loop_
_entity.id
_entity.type
_entity.pdbx_description
1 polymer ?
#
loop_
_entity_poly.entity_id
_entity_poly.type
_entity_poly.pdbx_seq_one_letter_code
_entity_poly.pdbx_strand_id
1 'polypeptide(L)'
;MLPLHHVTDPEDKSVTAARRFIVENAIVPPALISVQRGQQAAERFFWSTRGLFGARYAEENHFLFPSLQELARQLDSKKVS
;
A
#
# COMPACT_ATOMS: atom_id res chain seq x y z
N MET A 1 -2.47 11.56 -8.76
CA MET A 1 -1.39 11.07 -7.88
C MET A 1 -2.04 10.53 -6.63
N LEU A 2 -1.79 9.27 -6.26
CA LEU A 2 -2.28 8.69 -5.00
C LEU A 2 -1.36 9.07 -3.84
N PRO A 3 -1.91 9.37 -2.65
CA PRO A 3 -1.08 9.64 -1.48
C PRO A 3 -0.35 8.37 -1.06
N LEU A 4 0.98 8.46 -0.94
CA LEU A 4 1.85 7.40 -0.45
C LEU A 4 2.29 7.74 0.97
N HIS A 5 1.97 6.85 1.90
CA HIS A 5 2.38 6.94 3.29
C HIS A 5 3.44 5.88 3.58
N HIS A 6 4.49 6.28 4.28
CA HIS A 6 5.50 5.34 4.77
C HIS A 6 5.29 5.14 6.26
N VAL A 7 5.19 3.88 6.67
CA VAL A 7 5.15 3.49 8.08
C VAL A 7 6.34 2.59 8.37
N THR A 8 7.02 2.84 9.47
CA THR A 8 8.15 2.04 9.92
C THR A 8 7.74 1.36 11.21
N ASP A 9 7.52 0.06 11.16
CA ASP A 9 7.11 -0.72 12.33
C ASP A 9 7.89 -2.04 12.34
N PRO A 10 8.85 -2.22 13.27
CA PRO A 10 9.64 -3.44 13.35
C PRO A 10 8.95 -4.56 14.15
N GLU A 11 7.95 -4.23 14.97
CA GLU A 11 7.37 -5.12 15.98
C GLU A 11 6.14 -5.86 15.44
N ASP A 12 5.24 -5.13 14.78
CA ASP A 12 3.97 -5.65 14.29
C ASP A 12 4.07 -6.26 12.89
N LYS A 13 3.09 -7.09 12.52
CA LYS A 13 2.97 -7.58 11.14
C LYS A 13 2.70 -6.39 10.21
N SER A 14 3.27 -6.43 9.01
CA SER A 14 3.17 -5.37 8.00
C SER A 14 1.72 -4.93 7.73
N VAL A 15 0.79 -5.89 7.66
CA VAL A 15 -0.65 -5.63 7.45
C VAL A 15 -1.32 -4.96 8.65
N THR A 16 -0.90 -5.31 9.87
CA THR A 16 -1.43 -4.74 11.11
C THR A 16 -0.94 -3.30 11.26
N ALA A 17 0.35 -3.06 11.06
CA ALA A 17 0.95 -1.73 11.07
C ALA A 17 0.28 -0.82 10.02
N ALA A 18 0.09 -1.31 8.79
CA ALA A 18 -0.62 -0.56 7.75
C ALA A 18 -2.07 -0.23 8.16
N ARG A 19 -2.84 -1.21 8.67
CA ARG A 19 -4.21 -0.97 9.14
C ARG A 19 -4.27 0.03 10.28
N ARG A 20 -3.37 -0.09 11.26
CA ARG A 20 -3.29 0.82 12.40
C ARG A 20 -3.00 2.23 11.90
N PHE A 21 -2.00 2.36 11.02
CA PHE A 21 -1.64 3.64 10.40
C PHE A 21 -2.80 4.29 9.65
N ILE A 22 -3.57 3.51 8.87
CA ILE A 22 -4.75 4.00 8.15
C ILE A 22 -5.79 4.57 9.10
N VAL A 23 -6.08 3.86 10.20
CA VAL A 23 -7.07 4.29 11.20
C VAL A 23 -6.57 5.50 11.97
N GLU A 24 -5.32 5.47 12.45
CA GLU A 24 -4.70 6.56 13.23
C GLU A 24 -4.60 7.86 12.44
N ASN A 25 -4.29 7.77 11.14
CA ASN A 25 -4.16 8.95 10.27
C ASN A 25 -5.44 9.26 9.48
N ALA A 26 -6.54 8.54 9.75
CA ALA A 26 -7.80 8.65 9.01
C ALA A 26 -7.61 8.65 7.48
N ILE A 27 -6.75 7.75 6.98
CA ILE A 27 -6.38 7.70 5.56
C ILE A 27 -7.62 7.33 4.74
N VAL A 28 -8.02 8.23 3.85
CA VAL A 28 -9.10 7.99 2.92
C VAL A 28 -8.60 7.16 1.73
N PRO A 29 -9.34 6.12 1.31
CA PRO A 29 -9.02 5.41 0.09
C PRO A 29 -9.38 6.26 -1.15
N PRO A 30 -8.69 6.10 -2.30
CA PRO A 30 -7.56 5.21 -2.54
C PRO A 30 -6.22 5.77 -2.04
N ALA A 31 -5.43 4.96 -1.33
CA ALA A 31 -4.12 5.36 -0.83
C ALA A 31 -3.10 4.21 -0.88
N LEU A 32 -1.82 4.57 -0.87
CA LEU A 32 -0.68 3.66 -0.87
C LEU A 32 -0.01 3.68 0.50
N ILE A 33 0.21 2.52 1.11
CA ILE A 33 0.90 2.39 2.38
C ILE A 33 2.14 1.52 2.18
N SER A 34 3.32 2.06 2.41
CA SER A 34 4.58 1.32 2.40
C SER A 34 5.01 1.08 3.83
N VAL A 35 5.09 -0.19 4.22
CA VAL A 35 5.45 -0.64 5.55
C VAL A 35 6.88 -1.16 5.52
N GLN A 36 7.78 -0.49 6.21
CA GLN A 36 9.16 -0.93 6.36
C GLN A 36 9.35 -1.58 7.73
N ARG A 37 9.62 -2.88 7.73
CA ARG A 37 9.88 -3.64 8.94
C ARG A 37 11.38 -3.71 9.23
N GLY A 38 11.88 -2.73 9.98
CA GLY A 38 13.30 -2.65 10.32
C GLY A 38 14.20 -2.62 9.08
N GLN A 39 15.06 -3.65 8.93
CA GLN A 39 15.94 -3.84 7.77
C GLN A 39 15.36 -4.75 6.67
N GLN A 40 14.14 -5.28 6.83
CA GLN A 40 13.50 -6.05 5.76
C GLN A 40 13.00 -5.13 4.64
N ALA A 41 12.81 -5.70 3.45
CA ALA A 41 12.27 -4.99 2.30
C ALA A 41 10.90 -4.36 2.64
N ALA A 42 10.70 -3.11 2.24
CA ALA A 42 9.44 -2.42 2.46
C ALA A 42 8.30 -3.11 1.67
N GLU A 43 7.28 -3.57 2.40
CA GLU A 43 6.08 -4.15 1.83
C GLU A 43 5.08 -3.04 1.51
N ARG A 44 4.54 -3.08 0.29
CA ARG A 44 3.58 -2.08 -0.16
C ARG A 44 2.17 -2.65 -0.07
N PHE A 45 1.24 -1.82 0.36
CA PHE A 45 -0.17 -2.13 0.49
C PHE A 45 -1.02 -1.05 -0.18
N PHE A 46 -2.12 -1.47 -0.77
CA PHE A 46 -3.12 -0.63 -1.39
C PHE A 46 -4.35 -0.56 -0.52
N TRP A 47 -4.64 0.65 -0.03
CA TRP A 47 -5.87 0.95 0.70
C TRP A 47 -6.94 1.37 -0.29
N SER A 48 -7.95 0.51 -0.43
CA SER A 48 -9.12 0.71 -1.28
C SER A 48 -10.37 0.89 -0.44
N THR A 49 -11.44 1.40 -1.03
CA THR A 49 -12.77 1.47 -0.40
C THR A 49 -13.29 0.10 0.03
N ARG A 50 -12.77 -0.99 -0.55
CA ARG A 50 -13.12 -2.36 -0.16
C ARG A 50 -12.22 -2.95 0.92
N GLY A 51 -11.07 -2.33 1.22
CA GLY A 51 -10.12 -2.86 2.20
C GLY A 51 -8.65 -2.66 1.81
N LEU A 52 -7.76 -3.24 2.62
CA LEU A 52 -6.31 -3.20 2.45
C LEU A 52 -5.84 -4.46 1.74
N PHE A 53 -5.14 -4.29 0.62
CA PHE A 53 -4.59 -5.39 -0.18
C PHE A 53 -3.08 -5.24 -0.31
N GLY A 54 -2.33 -6.34 -0.31
CA GLY A 54 -0.88 -6.28 -0.60
C GLY A 54 -0.64 -5.85 -2.04
N ALA A 55 0.31 -4.98 -2.31
CA ALA A 55 0.58 -4.44 -3.65
C ALA A 55 0.83 -5.54 -4.68
N ARG A 56 1.54 -6.62 -4.31
CA ARG A 56 1.76 -7.76 -5.20
C ARG A 56 0.46 -8.51 -5.55
N TYR A 57 -0.38 -8.76 -4.55
CA TYR A 57 -1.70 -9.35 -4.77
C TYR A 57 -2.59 -8.44 -5.61
N ALA A 58 -2.50 -7.14 -5.35
CA ALA A 58 -3.20 -6.10 -6.05
C ALA A 58 -2.76 -6.06 -7.54
N GLU A 59 -1.45 -6.12 -7.81
CA GLU A 59 -0.86 -6.22 -9.14
C GLU A 59 -1.27 -7.51 -9.86
N GLU A 60 -1.39 -8.66 -9.19
CA GLU A 60 -1.89 -9.88 -9.83
C GLU A 60 -3.40 -9.81 -10.11
N ASN A 61 -4.16 -9.06 -9.31
CA ASN A 61 -5.61 -8.95 -9.39
C ASN A 61 -6.09 -7.60 -9.95
N HIS A 62 -5.22 -6.84 -10.63
CA HIS A 62 -5.50 -5.48 -11.10
C HIS A 62 -6.70 -5.42 -12.07
N PHE A 63 -6.98 -6.52 -12.78
CA PHE A 63 -8.14 -6.67 -13.65
C PHE A 63 -9.48 -6.60 -12.89
N LEU A 64 -9.50 -7.02 -11.62
CA LEU A 64 -10.70 -7.02 -10.78
C LEU A 64 -11.01 -5.63 -10.19
N PHE A 65 -10.05 -4.70 -10.25
CA PHE A 65 -10.15 -3.40 -9.60
C PHE A 65 -9.62 -2.28 -10.50
N PRO A 66 -10.49 -1.51 -11.19
CA PRO A 66 -10.05 -0.40 -12.04
C PRO A 66 -9.22 0.65 -11.28
N SER A 67 -9.49 0.86 -9.98
CA SER A 67 -8.69 1.74 -9.11
C SER A 67 -7.26 1.24 -8.86
N LEU A 68 -7.01 -0.04 -9.13
CA LEU A 68 -5.75 -0.74 -8.89
C LEU A 68 -4.88 -0.75 -10.17
N GLN A 69 -5.49 -0.66 -11.37
CA GLN A 69 -4.71 -0.30 -12.57
C GLN A 69 -3.97 1.04 -12.39
N GLU A 70 -4.61 2.02 -11.77
CA GLU A 70 -3.97 3.31 -11.46
C GLU A 70 -2.81 3.17 -10.46
N LEU A 71 -2.90 2.19 -9.54
CA LEU A 71 -1.85 1.83 -8.61
C LEU A 71 -0.64 1.22 -9.33
N ALA A 72 -0.88 0.17 -10.12
CA ALA A 72 0.16 -0.53 -10.86
C ALA A 72 0.93 0.44 -11.77
N ARG A 73 0.19 1.31 -12.48
CA ARG A 73 0.76 2.38 -13.30
C ARG A 73 1.68 3.33 -12.52
N GLN A 74 1.37 3.62 -11.26
CA GLN A 74 2.19 4.50 -10.42
C GLN A 74 3.40 3.78 -9.79
N LEU A 75 3.27 2.50 -9.46
CA LEU A 75 4.37 1.68 -8.96
C LEU A 75 5.44 1.43 -10.03
N ASP A 76 5.01 1.15 -11.27
CA ASP A 76 5.91 1.03 -12.43
C ASP A 76 6.69 2.33 -12.66
N SER A 77 6.00 3.48 -12.58
CA SER A 77 6.63 4.78 -12.76
C SER A 77 7.66 5.13 -11.68
N LYS A 78 7.65 4.45 -10.52
CA LYS A 78 8.61 4.69 -9.42
C LYS A 78 9.80 3.74 -9.42
N LYS A 79 9.84 2.78 -10.35
CA LYS A 79 11.00 1.89 -10.59
C LYS A 79 11.98 2.45 -11.64
N VAL A 80 11.61 3.55 -12.30
CA VAL A 80 12.42 4.22 -13.33
C VAL A 80 12.62 5.69 -12.92
N SER A 81 13.47 5.94 -11.93
CA SER A 81 14.11 7.25 -11.68
C SER A 81 15.32 7.05 -10.79
#